data_AF-A0A9R1CWU0-F1
#
_entry.id   AF-A0A9R1CWU0-F1
#
_cell.length_a   1.000
_cell.length_b   1.000
_cell.length_c   1.000
_cell.angle_alpha   90.00
_cell.angle_beta   90.00
_cell.angle_gamma   90.00
#
_symmetry.space_group_name_H-M   'P 1'
#
loop_
_entity.id
_entity.type
_entity.pdbx_description
1 polymer ?
#
loop_
_entity_poly.entity_id
_entity_poly.type
_entity_poly.pdbx_seq_one_letter_code
_entity_poly.pdbx_strand_id
1 'polypeptide(L)' 'MNEQLFQLLRDNNIDTKDIQYIPMVEEFRKMKSKKHKVAYIVYYLSGKYNITERGVYKIVRRFGERIKV' A
#
# COMPACT_ATOMS: atom_id res chain seq x y z
N MET A 1 -17.33 -17.44 5.17
CA MET A 1 -16.45 -16.41 4.57
C MET A 1 -17.38 -15.39 3.93
N ASN A 2 -17.37 -14.13 4.39
CA ASN A 2 -18.44 -13.16 4.11
C ASN A 2 -18.46 -12.70 2.64
N GLU A 3 -19.39 -13.21 1.84
CA GLU A 3 -19.60 -12.83 0.43
C GLU A 3 -19.84 -11.33 0.25
N GLN A 4 -20.54 -10.70 1.19
CA GLN A 4 -20.82 -9.25 1.18
C GLN A 4 -19.55 -8.39 1.19
N LEU A 5 -18.49 -8.83 1.88
CA LEU A 5 -17.22 -8.09 1.92
C LEU A 5 -16.51 -8.15 0.56
N PHE A 6 -16.51 -9.31 -0.09
CA PHE A 6 -15.92 -9.46 -1.43
C PHE A 6 -16.70 -8.67 -2.48
N GLN A 7 -18.03 -8.62 -2.39
CA GLN A 7 -18.86 -7.80 -3.25
C GLN A 7 -18.49 -6.32 -3.12
N LEU A 8 -18.43 -5.81 -1.88
CA LEU A 8 -18.12 -4.41 -1.60
C LEU A 8 -16.71 -4.02 -2.09
N LEU A 9 -15.74 -4.92 -1.96
CA LEU A 9 -14.37 -4.71 -2.48
C LEU A 9 -14.34 -4.68 -4.01
N ARG A 10 -15.06 -5.60 -4.68
CA ARG A 10 -15.20 -5.61 -6.14
C ARG A 10 -15.89 -4.36 -6.66
N ASP A 11 -16.96 -3.93 -6.00
CA ASP A 11 -17.75 -2.75 -6.38
C ASP A 11 -16.92 -1.45 -6.27
N ASN A 12 -15.97 -1.40 -5.32
CA ASN A 12 -15.00 -0.31 -5.19
C ASN A 12 -13.73 -0.50 -6.04
N ASN A 13 -13.70 -1.54 -6.89
CA ASN A 13 -12.56 -1.93 -7.72
C ASN A 13 -11.26 -2.19 -6.92
N ILE A 14 -11.38 -2.55 -5.63
CA ILE A 14 -10.27 -2.85 -4.72
C ILE A 14 -9.89 -4.31 -4.90
N ASP A 15 -8.66 -4.58 -5.37
CA ASP A 15 -8.14 -5.95 -5.40
C ASP A 15 -7.98 -6.43 -3.95
N THR A 16 -8.43 -7.64 -3.65
CA THR A 16 -8.28 -8.22 -2.31
C THR A 16 -6.81 -8.37 -1.91
N LYS A 17 -5.91 -8.47 -2.91
CA LYS A 17 -4.45 -8.44 -2.75
C LYS A 17 -3.92 -7.07 -2.36
N ASP A 18 -4.66 -5.99 -2.57
CA ASP A 18 -4.26 -4.64 -2.17
C ASP A 18 -4.54 -4.39 -0.69
N ILE A 19 -5.56 -5.04 -0.10
CA ILE A 19 -5.96 -4.85 1.31
C ILE A 19 -4.82 -5.16 2.27
N GLN A 20 -4.09 -6.25 2.02
CA GLN A 20 -2.91 -6.63 2.83
C GLN A 20 -1.79 -5.58 2.79
N TYR A 21 -1.78 -4.68 1.80
CA TYR A 21 -0.78 -3.62 1.68
C TYR A 21 -1.23 -2.27 2.25
N ILE A 22 -2.49 -2.12 2.67
CA ILE A 22 -2.99 -0.89 3.31
C ILE A 22 -2.09 -0.46 4.49
N PRO A 23 -1.70 -1.34 5.42
CA PRO A 23 -0.84 -0.94 6.54
C PRO A 23 0.53 -0.40 6.08
N MET A 24 1.12 -1.03 5.06
CA MET A 24 2.40 -0.60 4.49
C MET A 24 2.31 0.79 3.84
N VAL A 25 1.21 1.05 3.12
CA VAL A 25 0.98 2.34 2.45
C VAL A 25 0.74 3.47 3.47
N GLU A 26 -0.02 3.20 4.54
CA GLU A 26 -0.22 4.17 5.62
C GLU A 26 1.09 4.48 6.36
N GLU A 27 1.92 3.47 6.60
CA GLU A 27 3.24 3.68 7.19
C GLU A 27 4.18 4.47 6.26
N PHE A 28 4.16 4.17 4.95
CA PHE A 28 4.87 4.96 3.94
C PHE A 28 4.46 6.44 4.01
N ARG A 29 3.14 6.72 4.04
CA ARG A 29 2.59 8.08 4.14
C ARG A 29 3.03 8.78 5.43
N LYS A 30 2.99 8.08 6.57
CA LYS A 30 3.44 8.58 7.88
C LYS A 30 4.94 8.88 7.91
N MET A 31 5.78 8.04 7.31
CA MET A 31 7.22 8.30 7.25
C MET A 31 7.54 9.44 6.28
N LYS A 32 6.80 9.54 5.17
CA LYS A 32 6.93 10.64 4.21
C LYS A 32 6.50 11.98 4.82
N SER A 33 5.43 12.02 5.62
CA SER A 33 5.00 13.25 6.30
C SER A 33 6.02 13.74 7.34
N LYS A 34 6.78 12.81 7.93
CA LYS A 34 7.95 13.10 8.79
C LYS A 34 9.22 13.50 8.01
N LYS A 35 9.14 13.69 6.69
CA LYS A 35 10.24 14.09 5.80
C LYS A 35 11.42 13.10 5.75
N HIS A 36 11.21 11.81 6.05
CA HIS A 36 12.23 10.79 5.81
C HIS A 36 12.51 10.65 4.31
N LYS A 37 13.78 10.38 3.94
CA LYS A 37 14.18 10.16 2.54
C LYS A 37 13.43 8.95 1.96
N VAL A 38 12.85 9.09 0.77
CA VAL A 38 12.03 8.02 0.14
C VAL A 38 12.79 6.69 0.01
N ALA A 39 14.06 6.73 -0.40
CA ALA A 39 14.88 5.52 -0.51
C ALA A 39 15.01 4.78 0.84
N TYR A 40 15.14 5.52 1.95
CA TYR A 40 15.18 4.93 3.28
C TYR A 40 13.84 4.31 3.68
N ILE A 41 12.72 4.99 3.41
CA ILE A 41 11.38 4.47 3.67
C ILE A 41 11.17 3.15 2.91
N VAL A 42 11.56 3.11 1.64
CA VAL A 42 11.41 1.92 0.79
C VAL A 42 12.27 0.76 1.29
N TYR A 43 13.54 1.00 1.63
CA TYR A 43 14.42 -0.02 2.22
C TYR A 43 13.82 -0.58 3.53
N TYR A 44 13.37 0.30 4.42
CA TYR A 44 12.75 -0.10 5.69
C TYR A 44 11.50 -0.95 5.50
N LEU A 45 10.57 -0.50 4.65
CA LEU A 45 9.32 -1.24 4.38
C LEU A 45 9.57 -2.54 3.63
N SER A 46 10.59 -2.58 2.76
CA SER A 46 10.99 -3.79 2.04
C SER A 46 11.35 -4.90 3.02
N GLY A 47 12.19 -4.61 4.02
CA GLY A 47 12.53 -5.55 5.07
C GLY A 47 11.35 -5.91 5.97
N LYS A 48 10.60 -4.90 6.43
CA LYS A 48 9.49 -5.09 7.39
C LYS A 48 8.35 -5.94 6.83
N TYR A 49 8.00 -5.75 5.57
CA TYR A 49 6.88 -6.45 4.92
C TYR A 49 7.33 -7.64 4.05
N ASN A 50 8.63 -7.93 4.00
CA ASN A 50 9.23 -8.97 3.14
C ASN A 50 8.82 -8.84 1.65
N ILE A 51 8.90 -7.61 1.13
CA ILE A 51 8.57 -7.28 -0.26
C ILE A 51 9.79 -6.61 -0.88
N THR A 52 10.09 -6.86 -2.15
CA THR A 52 11.19 -6.13 -2.83
C THR A 52 10.95 -4.62 -2.84
N GLU A 53 12.00 -3.81 -2.82
CA GLU A 53 11.90 -2.35 -2.95
C GLU A 53 11.07 -1.93 -4.19
N ARG A 54 11.26 -2.62 -5.33
CA ARG A 54 10.46 -2.43 -6.55
C ARG A 54 8.97 -2.72 -6.31
N GLY A 55 8.66 -3.73 -5.50
CA GLY A 55 7.30 -4.06 -5.07
C GLY A 55 6.69 -2.93 -4.25
N VAL A 56 7.43 -2.37 -3.29
CA VAL A 56 6.99 -1.22 -2.49
C VAL A 56 6.65 -0.03 -3.39
N TYR A 57 7.53 0.34 -4.33
CA TYR A 57 7.24 1.40 -5.30
C TYR A 57 5.97 1.13 -6.13
N LYS A 58 5.81 -0.09 -6.66
CA LYS A 58 4.63 -0.46 -7.45
C LYS A 58 3.34 -0.36 -6.65
N ILE A 59 3.36 -0.79 -5.39
CA ILE A 59 2.19 -0.76 -4.51
C ILE A 59 1.84 0.70 -4.18
N VAL A 60 2.80 1.48 -3.68
CA VAL A 60 2.57 2.90 -3.35
C VAL A 60 2.06 3.69 -4.56
N ARG A 61 2.62 3.44 -5.74
CA ARG A 61 2.15 4.05 -6.99
C ARG A 61 0.70 3.67 -7.32
N ARG A 62 0.35 2.38 -7.26
CA ARG A 62 -1.02 1.91 -7.51
C ARG A 62 -2.04 2.54 -6.56
N PHE A 63 -1.69 2.67 -5.28
CA PHE A 63 -2.54 3.35 -4.30
C PHE A 63 -2.65 4.87 -4.53
N GLY A 64 -1.61 5.51 -5.06
CA GLY A 64 -1.65 6.92 -5.45
C GLY A 64 -2.45 7.20 -6.72
N GLU A 65 -2.45 6.27 -7.69
CA GLU A 65 -3.23 6.39 -8.93
C GLU A 65 -4.74 6.13 -8.69
N ARG A 66 -5.09 5.24 -7.75
CA ARG A 66 -6.48 4.90 -7.41
C ARG A 66 -7.15 5.89 -6.45
N ILE A 67 -6.38 6.61 -5.65
CA ILE A 67 -6.89 7.59 -4.68
C ILE A 67 -6.49 8.99 -5.15
N LYS A 68 -7.30 9.59 -6.03
CA LYS A 68 -7.39 11.06 -6.10
C LYS A 68 -8.27 11.49 -4.93
N VAL A 69 -7.63 12.02 -3.87
CA VAL A 69 -8.31 12.79 -2.82
C VAL A 69 -8.57 14.19 -3.35
#